data_AF-A0A170W3K2-F1
#
_entry.id   AF-A0A170W3K2-F1
#
_cell.length_a   1.000
_cell.length_b   1.000
_cell.length_c   1.000
_cell.angle_alpha   90.00
_cell.angle_beta   90.00
_cell.angle_gamma   90.00
#
_symmetry.space_group_name_H-M   'P 1'
#
loop_
_entity.id
_entity.type
_entity.pdbx_description
1 polymer ?
#
loop_
_entity_poly.entity_id
_entity_poly.type
_entity_poly.pdbx_seq_one_letter_code
_entity_poly.pdbx_strand_id
1 'polypeptide(L)'
;FNHKEKDDNDDDDDIVADFYIQLSENTEEPRLVEVFKKHLTNNNFSMGGTELHARKEKLEYLKAEDFDECSDTKFHDCSENAQCFNLRGTYTCSCKEGFTDLSHNNLFPGRVCSAEMIGCERCNYHGNCYSRNDEEDLCECFQWYAGQYCQINLKVMLLILSLVGVSL
;
A
#
# COMPACT_ATOMS: atom_id res chain seq x y z
N PHE A 1 17.75 11.53 10.97
CA PHE A 1 18.93 10.80 11.47
C PHE A 1 19.08 9.52 10.67
N ASN A 2 19.80 9.59 9.55
CA ASN A 2 20.62 8.47 9.09
C ASN A 2 21.77 9.05 8.28
N HIS A 3 22.96 8.58 8.62
CA HIS A 3 24.27 9.06 8.23
C HIS A 3 24.59 8.51 6.83
N LYS A 4 24.90 9.36 5.86
CA LYS A 4 25.43 8.92 4.56
C LYS A 4 26.93 9.20 4.56
N GLU A 5 27.69 8.20 4.11
CA GLU A 5 29.15 8.18 4.09
C GLU A 5 29.74 9.45 3.48
N LYS A 6 30.76 9.96 4.18
CA LYS A 6 31.50 11.16 3.86
C LYS A 6 32.55 10.77 2.81
N ASP A 7 32.33 11.17 1.55
CA ASP A 7 33.40 11.21 0.57
C ASP A 7 34.24 12.45 0.88
N ASP A 8 35.47 12.21 1.35
CA ASP A 8 36.45 13.23 1.66
C ASP A 8 36.97 13.86 0.35
N ASN A 9 36.45 15.03 -0.03
CA ASN A 9 37.13 16.15 -0.70
C ASN A 9 36.10 17.11 -1.32
N ASP A 10 35.67 18.14 -0.58
CA ASP A 10 35.66 19.55 -1.03
C ASP A 10 35.00 20.44 0.03
N ASP A 11 35.69 21.52 0.37
CA ASP A 11 35.22 22.60 1.22
C ASP A 11 34.14 23.44 0.49
N ASP A 12 32.88 22.98 0.55
CA ASP A 12 31.70 23.79 0.25
C ASP A 12 30.58 23.30 1.20
N ASP A 13 30.16 24.14 2.17
CA ASP A 13 29.09 23.85 3.15
C ASP A 13 27.70 23.78 2.47
N ASP A 14 27.56 22.94 1.44
CA ASP A 14 26.31 22.73 0.73
C ASP A 14 25.38 21.82 1.54
N ILE A 15 24.18 22.33 1.83
CA ILE A 15 23.13 21.58 2.52
C ILE A 15 22.22 20.94 1.46
N VAL A 16 22.11 19.61 1.50
CA VAL A 16 21.11 18.87 0.73
C VAL A 16 19.89 18.63 1.62
N ALA A 17 18.70 18.97 1.11
CA ALA A 17 17.44 18.76 1.79
C ALA A 17 16.52 17.88 0.94
N ASP A 18 16.01 16.81 1.53
CA ASP A 18 15.00 15.94 0.92
C ASP A 18 13.61 16.35 1.40
N PHE A 19 12.68 16.53 0.45
CA PHE A 19 11.29 16.89 0.73
C PHE A 19 10.36 15.78 0.24
N TYR A 20 9.48 15.32 1.12
CA TYR A 20 8.42 14.37 0.77
C TYR A 20 7.15 15.14 0.40
N ILE A 21 6.66 14.94 -0.82
CA ILE A 21 5.53 15.68 -1.39
C ILE A 21 4.49 14.68 -1.89
N GLN A 22 3.24 14.85 -1.47
CA GLN A 22 2.13 14.08 -2.01
C GLN A 22 1.63 14.75 -3.31
N LEU A 23 1.68 14.01 -4.41
CA LEU A 23 1.18 14.47 -5.70
C LEU A 23 -0.32 14.19 -5.85
N SER A 24 -1.03 15.10 -6.53
CA SER A 24 -2.43 14.83 -6.92
C SER A 24 -2.48 13.77 -8.01
N GLU A 25 -3.61 13.08 -8.12
CA GLU A 25 -3.89 12.16 -9.22
C GLU A 25 -3.60 12.86 -10.58
N ASN A 26 -2.84 12.19 -11.45
CA ASN A 26 -2.38 12.65 -12.77
C ASN A 26 -1.16 13.60 -12.82
N THR A 27 -0.41 13.75 -11.72
CA THR A 27 0.87 14.48 -11.76
C THR A 27 2.05 13.51 -11.83
N GLU A 28 2.95 13.72 -12.79
CA GLU A 28 4.18 12.95 -12.94
C GLU A 28 5.39 13.71 -12.37
N GLU A 29 6.37 12.96 -11.85
CA GLU A 29 7.60 13.43 -11.23
C GLU A 29 8.46 14.33 -12.16
N PRO A 30 8.60 14.06 -13.48
CA PRO A 30 9.33 14.95 -14.37
C PRO A 30 8.71 16.36 -14.45
N ARG A 31 7.38 16.43 -14.42
CA ARG A 31 6.65 17.70 -14.42
C ARG A 31 6.88 18.48 -13.13
N LEU A 32 7.01 17.79 -12.00
CA LEU A 32 7.36 18.42 -10.72
C LEU A 32 8.73 19.10 -10.81
N VAL A 33 9.74 18.40 -11.32
CA VAL A 33 11.10 18.92 -11.50
C VAL A 33 11.09 20.15 -12.41
N GLU A 34 10.37 20.10 -13.54
CA GLU A 34 10.25 21.23 -14.45
C GLU A 34 9.61 22.46 -13.78
N VAL A 35 8.50 22.25 -13.06
CA VAL A 35 7.78 23.32 -12.35
C VAL A 35 8.68 23.96 -11.29
N PHE A 36 9.39 23.16 -10.49
CA PHE A 36 10.31 23.67 -9.47
C PHE A 36 11.50 24.42 -10.10
N LYS A 37 12.13 23.86 -11.15
CA LYS A 37 13.23 24.55 -11.88
C LYS A 37 12.78 25.90 -12.43
N LYS A 38 11.60 25.94 -13.05
CA LYS A 38 11.02 27.16 -13.58
C LYS A 38 10.69 28.17 -12.48
N HIS A 39 10.12 27.72 -11.37
CA HIS A 39 9.82 28.57 -10.22
C HIS A 39 11.09 29.20 -9.63
N LEU A 40 12.13 28.41 -9.38
CA LEU A 40 13.41 28.89 -8.88
C LEU A 40 14.05 29.90 -9.85
N THR A 41 14.08 29.59 -11.14
CA THR A 41 14.68 30.48 -12.15
C THR A 41 13.94 31.83 -12.24
N ASN A 42 12.61 31.83 -12.10
CA ASN A 42 11.80 33.05 -12.15
C ASN A 42 11.90 33.90 -10.87
N ASN A 43 12.29 33.31 -9.75
CA ASN A 43 12.37 33.97 -8.43
C ASN A 43 13.82 34.19 -7.96
N ASN A 44 14.77 34.30 -8.89
CA ASN A 44 16.19 34.47 -8.58
C ASN A 44 16.73 33.41 -7.60
N PHE A 45 16.25 32.17 -7.75
CA PHE A 45 16.57 31.00 -6.94
C PHE A 45 16.19 31.11 -5.46
N SER A 46 15.43 32.13 -5.04
CA SER A 46 14.91 32.23 -3.67
C SER A 46 13.88 31.13 -3.39
N MET A 47 14.03 30.47 -2.24
CA MET A 47 13.07 29.48 -1.77
C MET A 47 11.97 30.17 -0.96
N GLY A 48 10.82 30.43 -1.59
CA GLY A 48 9.64 30.95 -0.90
C GLY A 48 9.78 32.38 -0.37
N GLY A 49 10.65 33.21 -0.96
CA GLY A 49 10.88 34.59 -0.53
C GLY A 49 11.67 34.69 0.79
N THR A 50 12.35 33.63 1.18
CA THR A 50 13.26 33.59 2.33
C THR A 50 14.68 34.01 1.93
N GLU A 51 15.58 34.12 2.91
CA GLU A 51 17.02 34.32 2.68
C GLU A 51 17.72 33.06 2.12
N LEU A 52 17.01 31.92 2.09
CA LEU A 52 17.52 30.68 1.53
C LEU A 52 17.41 30.70 0.00
N HIS A 53 18.53 30.42 -0.67
CA HIS A 53 18.61 30.37 -2.12
C HIS A 53 19.12 29.01 -2.59
N ALA A 54 18.53 28.48 -3.66
CA ALA A 54 19.04 27.30 -4.33
C ALA A 54 20.32 27.65 -5.11
N ARG A 55 21.33 26.79 -5.05
CA ARG A 55 22.55 26.94 -5.85
C ARG A 55 22.23 26.71 -7.33
N LYS A 56 22.40 27.74 -8.16
CA LYS A 56 22.03 27.72 -9.59
C LYS A 56 22.76 26.62 -10.36
N GLU A 57 24.03 26.43 -10.08
CA GLU A 57 24.92 25.45 -10.72
C GLU A 57 24.50 24.01 -10.39
N LYS A 58 23.73 23.81 -9.31
CA LYS A 58 23.26 22.50 -8.87
C LYS A 58 21.82 22.19 -9.28
N LEU A 59 21.15 23.05 -10.05
CA LEU A 59 19.77 22.79 -10.49
C LEU A 59 19.63 21.52 -11.33
N GLU A 60 20.68 21.10 -12.03
CA GLU A 60 20.69 19.83 -12.76
C GLU A 60 20.52 18.60 -11.84
N TYR A 61 20.93 18.70 -10.57
CA TYR A 61 20.79 17.66 -9.55
C TYR A 61 19.41 17.66 -8.87
N LEU A 62 18.53 18.63 -9.16
CA LEU A 62 17.15 18.58 -8.69
C LEU A 62 16.46 17.36 -9.30
N LYS A 63 16.13 16.41 -8.43
CA LYS A 63 15.45 15.17 -8.78
C LYS A 63 14.13 15.05 -8.02
N ALA A 64 13.18 14.37 -8.64
CA ALA A 64 11.98 13.87 -7.99
C ALA A 64 11.94 12.37 -8.27
N GLU A 65 11.87 11.59 -7.21
CA GLU A 65 11.81 10.14 -7.27
C GLU A 65 10.66 9.64 -6.41
N ASP A 66 10.16 8.47 -6.77
CA ASP A 66 9.17 7.77 -5.99
C ASP A 66 9.70 7.48 -4.58
N PHE A 67 8.88 7.70 -3.57
CA PHE A 67 9.27 7.47 -2.20
C PHE A 67 8.99 6.02 -1.83
N ASP A 68 10.03 5.24 -1.54
CA ASP A 68 9.88 3.86 -1.15
C ASP A 68 9.37 3.74 0.29
N GLU A 69 8.05 3.58 0.47
CA GLU A 69 7.47 3.40 1.79
C GLU A 69 7.91 2.08 2.45
N CYS A 70 8.36 1.09 1.67
CA CYS A 70 8.87 -0.19 2.17
C CYS A 70 10.30 -0.11 2.70
N SER A 71 11.00 1.01 2.51
CA SER A 71 12.37 1.20 2.99
C SER A 71 12.48 1.24 4.52
N ASP A 72 11.40 1.58 5.22
CA ASP A 72 11.35 1.61 6.68
C ASP A 72 9.92 1.35 7.18
N THR A 73 9.79 0.48 8.18
CA THR A 73 8.53 0.12 8.83
C THR A 73 7.71 1.30 9.35
N LYS A 74 8.31 2.47 9.57
CA LYS A 74 7.59 3.68 10.01
C LYS A 74 6.77 4.37 8.90
N PHE A 75 7.00 4.01 7.63
CA PHE A 75 6.37 4.64 6.48
C PHE A 75 5.22 3.81 5.89
N HIS A 76 5.02 2.59 6.38
CA HIS A 76 3.94 1.71 5.96
C HIS A 76 3.21 1.10 7.17
N ASP A 77 1.97 0.69 6.97
CA ASP A 77 1.10 0.11 8.02
C ASP A 77 0.91 -1.41 7.88
N CYS A 78 1.77 -2.07 7.10
CA CYS A 78 1.67 -3.50 6.82
C CYS A 78 1.88 -4.35 8.06
N SER A 79 1.16 -5.49 8.12
CA SER A 79 1.32 -6.45 9.21
C SER A 79 2.77 -6.93 9.29
N GLU A 80 3.25 -7.24 10.50
CA GLU A 80 4.55 -7.90 10.70
C GLU A 80 4.66 -9.24 9.95
N ASN A 81 3.51 -9.89 9.73
CA ASN A 81 3.37 -11.13 8.97
C ASN A 81 3.06 -10.90 7.48
N ALA A 82 3.24 -9.67 6.98
CA ALA A 82 3.11 -9.32 5.57
C ALA A 82 4.47 -8.93 4.95
N GLN A 83 4.52 -8.98 3.64
CA GLN A 83 5.56 -8.40 2.81
C GLN A 83 5.06 -7.08 2.22
N CYS A 84 5.90 -6.05 2.27
CA CYS A 84 5.66 -4.75 1.65
C CYS A 84 6.20 -4.74 0.22
N PHE A 85 5.44 -4.14 -0.68
CA PHE A 85 5.80 -3.93 -2.08
C PHE A 85 5.63 -2.46 -2.43
N ASN A 86 6.74 -1.81 -2.73
CA ASN A 86 6.74 -0.43 -3.20
C ASN A 86 6.12 -0.35 -4.59
N LEU A 87 5.20 0.58 -4.79
CA LEU A 87 4.58 0.88 -6.07
C LEU A 87 4.82 2.36 -6.37
N ARG A 88 4.66 2.77 -7.63
CA ARG A 88 4.85 4.19 -7.95
C ARG A 88 3.73 5.03 -7.30
N GLY A 89 4.11 5.93 -6.40
CA GLY A 89 3.25 6.85 -5.67
C GLY A 89 2.44 6.21 -4.53
N THR A 90 2.69 4.95 -4.19
CA THR A 90 1.97 4.21 -3.15
C THR A 90 2.68 2.90 -2.82
N TYR A 91 2.12 2.10 -1.92
CA TYR A 91 2.62 0.77 -1.63
C TYR A 91 1.46 -0.19 -1.42
N THR A 92 1.74 -1.48 -1.56
CA THR A 92 0.77 -2.54 -1.25
C THR A 92 1.43 -3.61 -0.40
N CYS A 93 0.62 -4.39 0.31
CA CYS A 93 1.13 -5.48 1.14
C CYS A 93 0.39 -6.78 0.90
N SER A 94 1.12 -7.88 1.03
CA SER A 94 0.59 -9.23 0.94
C SER A 94 1.01 -10.01 2.17
N CYS A 95 0.10 -10.77 2.77
CA CYS A 95 0.47 -11.70 3.81
C CYS A 95 1.54 -12.67 3.30
N LYS A 96 2.49 -13.01 4.17
CA LYS A 96 3.53 -14.02 3.92
C LYS A 96 2.89 -15.39 3.73
N GLU A 97 3.62 -16.31 3.12
CA GLU A 97 3.18 -17.69 2.98
C GLU A 97 2.79 -18.30 4.34
N GLY A 98 1.66 -19.01 4.37
CA GLY A 98 1.08 -19.56 5.60
C GLY A 98 0.20 -18.60 6.40
N PHE A 99 0.06 -17.33 5.98
CA PHE A 99 -0.85 -16.37 6.58
C PHE A 99 -1.98 -15.98 5.63
N THR A 100 -3.18 -15.80 6.16
CA THR A 100 -4.35 -15.32 5.42
C THR A 100 -4.66 -13.87 5.76
N ASP A 101 -5.03 -13.10 4.74
CA ASP A 101 -5.44 -11.70 4.88
C ASP A 101 -6.86 -11.60 5.43
N LEU A 102 -6.97 -10.91 6.57
CA LEU A 102 -8.19 -10.63 7.31
C LEU A 102 -8.56 -9.14 7.28
N SER A 103 -7.90 -8.35 6.43
CA SER A 103 -8.15 -6.92 6.33
C SER A 103 -9.60 -6.66 5.87
N HIS A 104 -10.34 -5.83 6.61
CA HIS A 104 -11.75 -5.52 6.30
C HIS A 104 -11.94 -4.80 4.97
N ASN A 105 -10.92 -4.08 4.51
CA ASN A 105 -10.95 -3.34 3.26
C ASN A 105 -10.03 -4.02 2.25
N ASN A 106 -10.63 -4.61 1.21
CA ASN A 106 -9.89 -5.27 0.12
C ASN A 106 -8.96 -4.32 -0.66
N LEU A 107 -9.13 -3.00 -0.54
CA LEU A 107 -8.21 -2.01 -1.10
C LEU A 107 -6.91 -1.89 -0.32
N PHE A 108 -6.87 -2.35 0.93
CA PHE A 108 -5.69 -2.32 1.81
C PHE A 108 -5.38 -3.73 2.32
N PRO A 109 -4.85 -4.61 1.44
CA PRO A 109 -4.49 -5.96 1.83
C PRO A 109 -3.26 -6.01 2.74
N GLY A 110 -3.08 -7.14 3.42
CA GLY A 110 -1.89 -7.44 4.21
C GLY A 110 -1.72 -6.58 5.47
N ARG A 111 -2.77 -5.89 5.93
CA ARG A 111 -2.77 -5.11 7.18
C ARG A 111 -3.11 -5.96 8.39
N VAL A 112 -3.92 -7.00 8.18
CA VAL A 112 -4.27 -7.99 9.18
C VAL A 112 -3.96 -9.38 8.62
N CYS A 113 -2.89 -10.02 9.09
CA CYS A 113 -2.47 -11.35 8.64
C CYS A 113 -2.51 -12.35 9.79
N SER A 114 -3.23 -13.46 9.62
CA SER A 114 -3.33 -14.53 10.63
C SER A 114 -2.86 -15.88 10.07
N ALA A 115 -2.09 -16.62 10.87
CA ALA A 115 -1.71 -18.01 10.57
C ALA A 115 -2.83 -19.00 10.90
N GLU A 116 -3.92 -18.53 11.51
CA GLU A 116 -5.06 -19.38 11.84
C GLU A 116 -5.83 -19.74 10.57
N MET A 117 -6.20 -21.01 10.43
CA MET A 117 -7.17 -21.42 9.42
C MET A 117 -8.47 -20.72 9.71
N ILE A 118 -8.89 -19.82 8.82
CA ILE A 118 -10.12 -19.07 9.01
C ILE A 118 -11.30 -20.00 8.75
N GLY A 119 -12.17 -20.10 9.75
CA GLY A 119 -13.27 -21.05 9.75
C GLY A 119 -12.84 -22.46 10.15
N CYS A 120 -13.71 -23.42 9.92
CA CYS A 120 -13.55 -24.78 10.40
C CYS A 120 -13.95 -25.80 9.33
N GLU A 121 -13.40 -27.01 9.43
CA GLU A 121 -13.70 -28.11 8.50
C GLU A 121 -15.20 -28.34 8.32
N ARG A 122 -15.97 -28.32 9.41
CA ARG A 122 -17.42 -28.54 9.40
C ARG A 122 -18.19 -27.49 8.59
N CYS A 123 -17.71 -26.26 8.56
CA CYS A 123 -18.28 -25.17 7.76
C CYS A 123 -17.52 -25.01 6.42
N ASN A 124 -16.88 -26.07 5.92
CA ASN A 124 -16.09 -26.08 4.69
C ASN A 124 -15.00 -24.99 4.63
N TYR A 125 -14.47 -24.56 5.77
CA TYR A 125 -13.55 -23.40 5.89
C TYR A 125 -14.12 -22.10 5.28
N HIS A 126 -15.45 -22.03 5.18
CA HIS A 126 -16.21 -20.94 4.61
C HIS A 126 -17.15 -20.29 5.64
N GLY A 127 -16.95 -20.60 6.91
CA GLY A 127 -17.65 -19.97 8.03
C GLY A 127 -17.02 -20.32 9.38
N ASN A 128 -17.38 -19.53 10.39
CA ASN A 128 -17.00 -19.78 11.79
C ASN A 128 -17.88 -20.87 12.39
N CYS A 129 -17.28 -21.77 13.18
CA CYS A 129 -17.99 -22.76 14.00
C CYS A 129 -18.28 -22.17 15.38
N TYR A 130 -19.54 -22.22 15.82
CA TYR A 130 -19.93 -21.91 17.19
C TYR A 130 -20.50 -23.14 17.87
N SER A 131 -19.90 -23.56 18.99
CA SER A 131 -20.41 -24.66 19.83
C SER A 131 -21.25 -24.08 20.96
N ARG A 132 -22.53 -24.45 21.08
CA ARG A 132 -23.36 -24.08 22.22
C ARG A 132 -23.83 -25.35 22.93
N ASN A 133 -23.16 -25.72 24.02
CA ASN A 133 -23.61 -26.69 25.02
C ASN A 133 -24.34 -27.93 24.45
N ASP A 134 -23.62 -28.79 23.73
CA ASP A 134 -24.08 -30.11 23.25
C ASP A 134 -25.22 -30.14 22.21
N GLU A 135 -25.55 -29.02 21.56
CA GLU A 135 -26.32 -29.02 20.31
C GLU A 135 -25.53 -28.40 19.15
N GLU A 136 -25.75 -28.99 17.97
CA GLU A 136 -25.00 -28.90 16.71
C GLU A 136 -24.21 -27.58 16.48
N ASP A 137 -22.91 -27.70 16.16
CA ASP A 137 -22.09 -26.52 15.82
C ASP A 137 -22.78 -25.73 14.69
N LEU A 138 -23.12 -24.47 15.00
CA LEU A 138 -23.74 -23.55 14.06
C LEU A 138 -22.65 -22.90 13.21
N CYS A 139 -22.81 -22.94 11.89
CA CYS A 139 -21.95 -22.23 10.96
C CYS A 139 -22.44 -20.80 10.72
N GLU A 140 -21.58 -19.81 10.98
CA GLU A 140 -21.75 -18.45 10.47
C GLU A 140 -20.90 -18.28 9.21
N CYS A 141 -21.54 -18.28 8.05
CA CYS A 141 -20.84 -18.25 6.77
C CYS A 141 -20.18 -16.90 6.49
N PHE A 142 -18.96 -16.96 5.97
CA PHE A 142 -18.25 -15.79 5.45
C PHE A 142 -18.96 -15.22 4.23
N GLN A 143 -18.62 -13.99 3.89
CA GLN A 143 -19.21 -13.27 2.77
C GLN A 143 -19.13 -14.12 1.48
N TRP A 144 -20.25 -14.20 0.75
CA TRP A 144 -20.44 -14.98 -0.48
C TRP A 144 -20.62 -16.49 -0.30
N TYR A 145 -20.73 -16.97 0.93
CA TYR A 145 -21.08 -18.37 1.20
C TYR A 145 -22.45 -18.49 1.85
N ALA A 146 -23.16 -19.58 1.56
CA ALA A 146 -24.48 -19.87 2.08
C ALA A 146 -24.70 -21.39 2.29
N GLY A 147 -25.75 -21.73 3.02
CA GLY A 147 -26.11 -23.11 3.39
C GLY A 147 -25.76 -23.44 4.84
N GLN A 148 -26.25 -24.58 5.32
CA GLN A 148 -26.06 -25.03 6.71
C GLN A 148 -24.58 -25.23 7.08
N TYR A 149 -23.75 -25.60 6.11
CA TYR A 149 -22.31 -25.84 6.28
C TYR A 149 -21.47 -24.91 5.39
N CYS A 150 -22.04 -23.80 4.92
CA CYS A 150 -21.37 -22.83 4.03
C CYS A 150 -20.84 -23.43 2.71
N GLN A 151 -21.50 -24.46 2.21
CA GLN A 151 -21.09 -25.21 1.01
C GLN A 151 -21.45 -24.53 -0.33
N ILE A 152 -22.28 -23.48 -0.31
CA ILE A 152 -22.77 -22.81 -1.54
C ILE A 152 -21.97 -21.54 -1.76
N ASN A 153 -21.23 -21.44 -2.87
CA ASN A 153 -20.56 -20.22 -3.30
C ASN A 153 -21.49 -19.35 -4.16
N LEU A 154 -21.94 -18.23 -3.60
CA LEU A 154 -22.90 -17.32 -4.24
C LEU A 154 -22.33 -16.63 -5.48
N LYS A 155 -21.01 -16.38 -5.55
CA LYS A 155 -20.38 -15.80 -6.75
C LYS A 155 -20.46 -16.77 -7.94
N VAL A 156 -20.22 -18.05 -7.70
CA VAL A 156 -20.31 -19.09 -8.73
C VAL A 156 -21.76 -19.22 -9.22
N MET A 157 -22.73 -19.19 -8.31
CA MET A 157 -24.15 -19.22 -8.69
C MET A 157 -24.57 -18.01 -9.52
N LEU A 158 -24.09 -16.80 -9.19
CA LEU A 158 -24.35 -15.60 -10.00
C LEU A 158 -23.77 -15.73 -11.41
N LEU A 159 -22.55 -16.27 -11.55
CA LEU A 159 -21.95 -16.52 -12.86
C LEU A 159 -22.79 -17.51 -13.68
N ILE A 160 -23.23 -18.62 -13.08
CA ILE A 160 -24.07 -19.62 -13.77
C ILE A 160 -25.41 -19.01 -14.19
N LEU A 161 -26.10 -18.30 -13.30
CA LEU A 161 -27.38 -17.66 -13.61
C LEU A 161 -27.24 -16.62 -14.73
N SER A 162 -26.14 -15.86 -14.74
CA SER A 162 -25.86 -14.90 -15.82
C SER A 162 -25.66 -15.59 -17.17
N LEU A 163 -24.99 -16.75 -17.23
CA LEU A 163 -24.77 -17.50 -18.47
C LEU A 163 -26.05 -18.17 -18.99
N VAL A 164 -26.87 -18.71 -18.08
CA VAL A 164 -28.18 -19.29 -18.42
C VAL A 164 -29.14 -18.21 -18.91
N GLY A 165 -29.14 -17.03 -18.27
CA GLY A 165 -29.97 -15.90 -18.66
C GLY A 165 -29.58 -15.25 -20.01
N VAL A 166 -28.35 -15.43 -20.48
CA VAL A 166 -27.91 -15.00 -21.83
C VAL A 166 -28.27 -16.05 -22.89
N SER A 167 -28.54 -17.29 -22.48
CA SER A 167 -28.85 -18.42 -23.38
C SER A 167 -30.35 -18.68 -23.58
N LEU A 168 -31.21 -17.84 -22.99
CA LEU A 168 -32.68 -17.84 -23.07
C LEU A 168 -33.17 -16.55 -23.73
#